data_AF-A0A0A9DQJ5-F1
#
_entry.id   AF-A0A0A9DQJ5-F1
#
_cell.length_a   1.000
_cell.length_b   1.000
_cell.length_c   1.000
_cell.angle_alpha   90.00
_cell.angle_beta   90.00
_cell.angle_gamma   90.00
#
_symmetry.space_group_name_H-M   'P 1'
#
loop_
_entity.id
_entity.type
_entity.pdbx_description
1 polymer ?
#
loop_
_entity_poly.entity_id
_entity_poly.type
_entity_poly.pdbx_seq_one_letter_code
_entity_poly.pdbx_strand_id
1 'polypeptide(L)'
;MCDQLPQAVVSIGASLYLKQKTQSVWNEMVEQICRIKDSKSSLNDIQKVVYVSYNHLPMHLKNCLLYCSIFPAGHLLLPERLIQLWIAEGFIEKQGSSQPEEIAYSYLMELICWGFLQVMDLDELGGVASCRIPIVVHELALSSSQKEESGAACHGVKLA
;
A
#
# COMPACT_ATOMS: atom_id res chain seq x y z
N MET A 1 -5.06 5.20 32.06
CA MET A 1 -3.73 4.60 31.81
C MET A 1 -3.96 3.13 31.51
N CYS A 2 -3.33 2.63 30.44
CA CYS A 2 -3.48 1.29 29.86
C CYS A 2 -4.71 1.03 28.96
N ASP A 3 -4.83 1.74 27.83
CA ASP A 3 -5.72 1.33 26.71
C ASP A 3 -5.04 1.51 25.33
N GLN A 4 -3.78 1.08 25.20
CA GLN A 4 -3.05 1.10 23.91
C GLN A 4 -2.62 -0.29 23.43
N LEU A 5 -3.36 -1.36 23.74
CA LEU A 5 -2.99 -2.68 23.22
C LEU A 5 -4.21 -3.59 23.00
N PRO A 6 -4.90 -3.41 21.86
CA PRO A 6 -5.25 -4.60 21.08
C PRO A 6 -4.86 -4.55 19.59
N GLN A 7 -4.39 -3.43 19.04
CA GLN A 7 -4.06 -3.34 17.60
C GLN A 7 -2.76 -4.07 17.20
N ALA A 8 -1.85 -4.31 18.15
CA ALA A 8 -0.61 -5.03 17.87
C ALA A 8 -0.82 -6.54 17.64
N VAL A 9 -1.83 -7.15 18.30
CA VAL A 9 -2.06 -8.61 18.22
C VAL A 9 -2.80 -9.01 16.94
N VAL A 10 -3.74 -8.17 16.48
CA VAL A 10 -4.43 -8.38 15.19
C VAL A 10 -3.46 -8.21 14.01
N SER A 11 -2.47 -7.32 14.14
CA SER A 11 -1.42 -7.11 13.12
C SER A 11 -0.51 -8.33 12.93
N ILE A 12 -0.26 -9.11 13.98
CA ILE A 12 0.56 -10.35 13.88
C ILE A 12 -0.22 -11.44 13.12
N GLY A 13 -1.54 -11.51 13.30
CA GLY A 13 -2.41 -12.45 12.57
C GLY A 13 -2.44 -12.17 11.05
N ALA A 14 -2.53 -10.90 10.67
CA ALA A 14 -2.42 -10.46 9.27
C ALA A 14 -1.02 -10.72 8.68
N SER A 15 0.03 -10.54 9.48
CA SER A 15 1.42 -10.86 9.09
C SER A 15 1.63 -12.36 8.86
N LEU A 16 0.95 -13.22 9.63
CA LEU A 16 0.95 -14.67 9.43
C LEU A 16 0.22 -15.11 8.15
N TYR A 17 -0.83 -14.39 7.75
CA TYR A 17 -1.53 -14.65 6.48
C TYR A 17 -0.66 -14.28 5.26
N LEU A 18 0.17 -13.24 5.38
CA LEU A 18 1.15 -12.83 4.37
C LEU A 18 2.41 -13.72 4.29
N LYS A 19 2.52 -14.81 5.07
CA LYS A 19 3.69 -15.72 5.12
C LYS A 19 4.07 -16.42 3.81
N GLN A 20 3.38 -16.18 2.70
CA GLN A 20 3.94 -16.49 1.39
C GLN A 20 5.06 -15.52 0.96
N LYS A 21 5.19 -14.34 1.59
CA LYS A 21 6.44 -13.57 1.57
C LYS A 21 7.38 -14.17 2.63
N THR A 22 8.42 -14.83 2.15
CA THR A 22 9.39 -15.61 2.93
C THR A 22 9.91 -14.82 4.14
N GLN A 23 10.12 -15.47 5.29
CA GLN A 23 10.71 -14.87 6.50
C GLN A 23 11.97 -14.03 6.21
N SER A 24 12.72 -14.39 5.17
CA SER A 24 13.87 -13.63 4.66
C SER A 24 13.52 -12.21 4.23
N VAL A 25 12.41 -11.98 3.53
CA VAL A 25 11.95 -10.67 3.09
C VAL A 25 11.59 -9.79 4.29
N TRP A 26 10.93 -10.37 5.29
CA TRP A 26 10.62 -9.66 6.52
C TRP A 26 11.88 -9.28 7.31
N ASN A 27 12.81 -10.23 7.46
CA ASN A 27 14.07 -9.98 8.15
C ASN A 27 14.90 -8.90 7.43
N GLU A 28 14.98 -8.96 6.09
CA GLU A 28 15.65 -7.94 5.27
C GLU A 28 15.01 -6.56 5.47
N MET A 29 13.69 -6.48 5.43
CA MET A 29 12.95 -5.24 5.66
C MET A 29 13.23 -4.65 7.05
N VAL A 30 13.24 -5.49 8.09
CA VAL A 30 13.58 -5.08 9.47
C VAL A 30 15.03 -4.58 9.55
N GLU A 31 15.98 -5.27 8.92
CA GLU A 31 17.38 -4.84 8.87
C GLU A 31 17.53 -3.48 8.17
N GLN A 32 16.84 -3.26 7.04
CA GLN A 32 16.85 -1.98 6.33
C GLN A 32 16.26 -0.85 7.19
N ILE A 33 15.15 -1.10 7.89
CA ILE A 33 14.55 -0.13 8.82
C ILE A 33 15.54 0.23 9.93
N CYS A 34 16.18 -0.76 10.56
CA CYS A 34 17.19 -0.53 11.61
C CYS A 34 18.36 0.32 11.10
N ARG A 35 18.88 0.05 9.89
CA ARG A 35 19.99 0.80 9.30
C ARG A 35 19.63 2.25 8.97
N ILE A 36 18.40 2.50 8.51
CA ILE A 36 17.96 3.84 8.14
C ILE A 36 17.64 4.69 9.37
N LYS A 37 17.22 4.08 10.49
CA LYS A 37 17.07 4.79 11.78
C LYS A 37 18.37 5.47 12.20
N ASP A 38 19.50 4.81 11.99
CA ASP A 38 20.83 5.34 12.35
C ASP A 38 21.39 6.37 11.34
N SER A 39 20.69 6.60 10.22
CA SER A 39 21.10 7.54 9.18
C SER A 39 20.65 8.98 9.47
N LYS A 40 21.55 9.96 9.23
CA LYS A 40 21.30 11.41 9.31
C LYS A 40 20.49 11.94 8.11
N SER A 41 19.38 11.28 7.77
CA SER A 41 18.46 11.71 6.71
C SER A 41 17.55 12.85 7.20
N SER A 42 17.09 13.71 6.29
CA SER A 42 16.11 14.77 6.56
C SER A 42 14.68 14.24 6.79
N LEU A 43 14.35 13.02 6.34
CA LEU A 43 13.08 12.35 6.62
C LEU A 43 13.02 11.89 8.08
N ASN A 44 11.85 12.02 8.69
CA ASN A 44 11.61 11.46 10.02
C ASN A 44 11.54 9.92 9.98
N ASP A 45 11.68 9.28 11.14
CA ASP A 45 11.74 7.81 11.23
C ASP A 45 10.50 7.11 10.66
N ILE A 46 9.33 7.75 10.74
CA ILE A 46 8.07 7.21 10.19
C ILE A 46 8.11 7.22 8.66
N GLN A 47 8.50 8.34 8.05
CA GLN A 47 8.64 8.46 6.59
C GLN A 47 9.65 7.45 6.03
N LYS A 48 10.76 7.24 6.75
CA LYS A 48 11.77 6.22 6.42
C LYS A 48 11.18 4.81 6.40
N VAL A 49 10.43 4.43 7.44
CA VAL A 49 9.77 3.12 7.52
C VAL A 49 8.76 2.95 6.39
N VAL A 50 7.90 3.94 6.15
CA VAL A 50 6.89 3.88 5.09
C VAL A 50 7.54 3.76 3.71
N TYR A 51 8.65 4.47 3.47
CA TYR A 51 9.43 4.35 2.22
C TYR A 51 10.00 2.94 2.00
N VAL A 52 10.60 2.33 3.04
CA VAL A 52 11.10 0.95 2.96
C VAL A 52 9.95 0.00 2.66
N SER A 53 8.86 0.09 3.42
CA SER A 53 7.66 -0.72 3.19
C SER A 53 7.15 -0.58 1.75
N TYR A 54 7.14 0.63 1.20
CA TYR A 54 6.67 0.90 -0.15
C TYR A 54 7.55 0.20 -1.18
N ASN A 55 8.86 0.25 -1.01
CA ASN A 55 9.79 -0.40 -1.94
C ASN A 55 9.58 -1.92 -2.02
N HIS A 56 9.19 -2.56 -0.91
CA HIS A 56 8.87 -3.99 -0.83
C HIS A 56 7.44 -4.36 -1.27
N LEU A 57 6.60 -3.39 -1.67
CA LEU A 57 5.32 -3.69 -2.30
C LEU A 57 5.53 -4.26 -3.71
N PRO A 58 4.76 -5.29 -4.11
CA PRO A 58 4.67 -5.73 -5.50
C PRO A 58 4.13 -4.60 -6.40
N MET A 59 4.46 -4.65 -7.70
CA MET A 59 4.10 -3.58 -8.63
C MET A 59 2.58 -3.33 -8.72
N HIS A 60 1.77 -4.39 -8.74
CA HIS A 60 0.31 -4.25 -8.79
C HIS A 60 -0.26 -3.49 -7.58
N LEU A 61 0.28 -3.70 -6.37
CA LEU A 61 -0.12 -2.95 -5.19
C LEU A 61 0.38 -1.50 -5.22
N LYS A 62 1.57 -1.24 -5.78
CA LYS A 62 2.09 0.12 -5.96
C LYS A 62 1.17 0.92 -6.87
N ASN A 63 0.74 0.36 -8.01
CA ASN A 63 -0.19 1.03 -8.93
C ASN A 63 -1.51 1.39 -8.25
N CYS A 64 -2.09 0.45 -7.51
CA CYS A 64 -3.32 0.67 -6.74
C CYS A 64 -3.15 1.79 -5.69
N LEU A 65 -2.02 1.80 -4.98
CA LEU A 65 -1.71 2.82 -3.98
C LEU A 65 -1.45 4.21 -4.60
N LEU A 66 -0.73 4.27 -5.72
CA LEU A 66 -0.48 5.52 -6.44
C LEU A 66 -1.80 6.13 -6.93
N TYR A 67 -2.73 5.31 -7.43
CA TYR A 67 -4.05 5.80 -7.80
C TYR A 67 -4.82 6.43 -6.63
N CYS A 68 -4.73 5.84 -5.43
CA CYS A 68 -5.33 6.42 -4.23
C CYS A 68 -4.80 7.83 -3.91
N SER A 69 -3.58 8.18 -4.35
CA SER A 69 -2.99 9.50 -4.09
C SER A 69 -3.62 10.63 -4.92
N ILE A 70 -4.39 10.30 -5.96
CA ILE A 70 -5.16 11.27 -6.75
C ILE A 70 -6.25 11.94 -5.88
N PHE A 71 -6.78 11.21 -4.90
CA PHE A 71 -7.74 11.76 -3.95
C PHE A 71 -7.04 12.68 -2.95
N PRO A 72 -7.70 13.75 -2.47
CA PRO A 72 -7.11 14.65 -1.47
C PRO A 72 -6.68 13.90 -0.20
N ALA A 73 -5.64 14.40 0.47
CA ALA A 73 -5.18 13.81 1.73
C ALA A 73 -6.31 13.75 2.76
N GLY A 74 -6.50 12.58 3.37
CA GLY A 74 -7.56 12.34 4.36
C GLY A 74 -8.96 12.11 3.77
N HIS A 75 -9.10 12.06 2.43
CA HIS A 75 -10.36 11.68 1.79
C HIS A 75 -10.79 10.27 2.18
N LEU A 76 -12.09 10.08 2.41
CA LEU A 76 -12.68 8.78 2.68
C LEU A 76 -12.92 8.05 1.35
N LEU A 77 -12.29 6.89 1.22
CA LEU A 77 -12.43 5.98 0.10
C LEU A 77 -13.45 4.91 0.46
N LEU A 78 -14.39 4.68 -0.46
CA LEU A 78 -15.35 3.59 -0.37
C LEU A 78 -14.77 2.37 -1.11
N PRO A 79 -14.54 1.23 -0.44
CA PRO A 79 -13.94 0.04 -1.02
C PRO A 79 -14.57 -0.42 -2.33
N GLU A 80 -15.90 -0.49 -2.40
CA GLU A 80 -16.62 -0.92 -3.61
C GLU A 80 -16.29 -0.03 -4.81
N ARG A 81 -16.30 1.29 -4.62
CA ARG A 81 -15.98 2.25 -5.68
C ARG A 81 -14.51 2.18 -6.06
N LEU A 82 -13.63 2.06 -5.08
CA LEU A 82 -12.19 1.99 -5.31
C LEU A 82 -11.81 0.74 -6.12
N ILE A 83 -12.41 -0.40 -5.79
CA ILE A 83 -12.25 -1.66 -6.52
C ILE A 83 -12.68 -1.51 -7.98
N GLN A 84 -13.85 -0.93 -8.24
CA GLN A 84 -14.32 -0.70 -9.61
C GLN A 84 -13.36 0.19 -10.41
N LEU A 85 -12.80 1.22 -9.77
CA LEU A 85 -11.81 2.09 -10.41
C LEU A 85 -10.53 1.33 -10.74
N TRP A 86 -9.98 0.53 -9.82
CA TRP A 86 -8.79 -0.27 -10.10
C TRP A 86 -9.01 -1.32 -11.21
N ILE A 87 -10.20 -1.91 -11.27
CA ILE A 87 -10.57 -2.82 -12.37
C ILE A 87 -10.63 -2.05 -13.70
N ALA A 88 -11.26 -0.87 -13.71
CA ALA A 88 -11.40 -0.05 -14.92
C ALA A 88 -10.05 0.46 -15.45
N GLU A 89 -9.12 0.80 -14.57
CA GLU A 89 -7.74 1.18 -14.92
C GLU A 89 -6.86 -0.01 -15.34
N GLY A 90 -7.37 -1.25 -15.19
CA GLY A 90 -6.65 -2.46 -15.58
C GLY A 90 -5.53 -2.85 -14.61
N PHE A 91 -5.55 -2.37 -13.37
CA PHE A 91 -4.54 -2.74 -12.36
C PHE A 91 -4.71 -4.17 -11.83
N ILE A 92 -5.87 -4.76 -12.07
CA ILE A 92 -6.23 -6.09 -11.56
C ILE A 92 -5.83 -7.15 -12.58
N GLU A 93 -4.75 -7.88 -12.28
CA GLU A 93 -4.28 -8.99 -13.09
C GLU A 93 -5.19 -10.21 -12.89
N LYS A 94 -5.89 -10.63 -13.96
CA LYS A 94 -6.78 -11.80 -13.89
C LYS A 94 -5.97 -13.07 -13.64
N GLN A 95 -6.19 -13.71 -12.49
CA GLN A 95 -5.57 -14.98 -12.14
C GLN A 95 -6.56 -16.13 -12.30
N GLY A 96 -6.38 -16.94 -13.35
CA GLY A 96 -7.20 -18.12 -13.60
C GLY A 96 -8.69 -17.81 -13.75
N SER A 97 -9.52 -18.46 -12.93
CA SER A 97 -10.98 -18.32 -12.93
C SER A 97 -11.53 -17.34 -11.90
N SER A 98 -10.68 -16.68 -11.12
CA SER A 98 -11.11 -15.74 -10.09
C SER A 98 -11.76 -14.49 -10.69
N GLN A 99 -12.76 -13.95 -9.99
CA GLN A 99 -13.41 -12.72 -10.40
C GLN A 99 -12.50 -11.51 -10.11
N PRO A 100 -12.47 -10.49 -10.99
CA PRO A 100 -11.61 -9.34 -10.78
C PRO A 100 -11.94 -8.57 -9.49
N GLU A 101 -13.20 -8.58 -9.05
CA GLU A 101 -13.63 -7.98 -7.78
C GLU A 101 -12.99 -8.66 -6.57
N GLU A 102 -12.87 -9.98 -6.58
CA GLU A 102 -12.24 -10.74 -5.50
C GLU A 102 -10.73 -10.44 -5.41
N ILE A 103 -10.06 -10.36 -6.55
CA ILE A 103 -8.63 -10.03 -6.64
C ILE A 103 -8.40 -8.57 -6.20
N ALA A 104 -9.25 -7.64 -6.65
CA ALA A 104 -9.16 -6.25 -6.24
C ALA A 104 -9.40 -6.06 -4.74
N TYR A 105 -10.34 -6.81 -4.17
CA TYR A 105 -10.59 -6.81 -2.73
C TYR A 105 -9.40 -7.38 -1.96
N SER A 106 -8.73 -8.42 -2.46
CA SER A 106 -7.51 -8.93 -1.81
C SER A 106 -6.40 -7.89 -1.83
N TYR A 107 -6.21 -7.15 -2.93
CA TYR A 107 -5.24 -6.05 -3.00
C TYR A 107 -5.55 -4.93 -2.01
N LEU A 108 -6.84 -4.58 -1.84
CA LEU A 108 -7.27 -3.62 -0.83
C LEU A 108 -6.88 -4.09 0.58
N MET A 109 -7.19 -5.34 0.91
CA MET A 109 -6.87 -5.92 2.21
C MET A 109 -5.36 -6.00 2.43
N GLU A 110 -4.57 -6.33 1.42
CA GLU A 110 -3.11 -6.30 1.50
C GLU A 110 -2.61 -4.90 1.79
N LEU A 111 -3.05 -3.87 1.08
CA LEU A 111 -2.67 -2.48 1.36
C LEU A 111 -3.03 -2.05 2.79
N ILE A 112 -4.17 -2.50 3.32
CA ILE A 112 -4.56 -2.29 4.72
C ILE A 112 -3.61 -3.02 5.67
N CYS A 113 -3.31 -4.29 5.40
CA CYS A 113 -2.41 -5.10 6.24
C CYS A 113 -0.98 -4.53 6.28
N TRP A 114 -0.53 -3.94 5.17
CA TRP A 114 0.75 -3.23 5.09
C TRP A 114 0.72 -1.83 5.74
N GLY A 115 -0.45 -1.36 6.17
CA GLY A 115 -0.64 -0.06 6.80
C GLY A 115 -0.67 1.12 5.82
N PHE A 116 -0.77 0.87 4.52
CA PHE A 116 -0.88 1.91 3.50
C PHE A 116 -2.28 2.49 3.37
N LEU A 117 -3.28 1.75 3.81
CA LEU A 117 -4.65 2.22 3.96
C LEU A 117 -5.09 2.00 5.41
N GLN A 118 -5.74 3.01 5.98
CA GLN A 118 -6.32 2.96 7.31
C GLN A 118 -7.82 2.73 7.20
N VAL A 119 -8.32 1.69 7.88
CA VAL A 119 -9.76 1.46 8.04
C VAL A 119 -10.34 2.57 8.90
N MET A 120 -11.43 3.18 8.42
CA MET A 120 -12.14 4.25 9.11
C MET A 120 -13.48 3.78 9.68
N ASP A 121 -14.13 2.84 9.00
CA ASP A 121 -15.38 2.24 9.46
C ASP A 121 -15.54 0.81 8.94
N LEU A 122 -16.33 0.01 9.66
CA LEU A 122 -16.71 -1.35 9.29
C LEU A 122 -18.22 -1.42 9.05
N ASP A 123 -18.65 -2.28 8.13
CA ASP A 123 -20.07 -2.56 7.93
C ASP A 123 -20.61 -3.50 9.02
N GLU A 124 -21.93 -3.75 8.99
CA GLU A 124 -22.61 -4.64 9.94
C GLU A 124 -22.10 -6.10 9.88
N LEU A 125 -21.42 -6.49 8.80
CA LEU A 125 -20.85 -7.81 8.56
C LEU A 125 -19.36 -7.88 8.91
N GLY A 126 -18.77 -6.77 9.38
CA GLY A 126 -17.34 -6.66 9.69
C GLY A 126 -16.44 -6.46 8.47
N GLY A 127 -17.01 -6.20 7.29
CA GLY A 127 -16.31 -5.76 6.10
C GLY A 127 -15.85 -4.31 6.21
N VAL A 128 -14.89 -3.90 5.39
CA VAL A 128 -14.42 -2.51 5.38
C VAL A 128 -15.48 -1.64 4.69
N ALA A 129 -16.11 -0.74 5.44
CA ALA A 129 -17.10 0.20 4.90
C ALA A 129 -16.44 1.45 4.33
N SER A 130 -15.39 1.94 5.00
CA SER A 130 -14.58 3.05 4.50
C SER A 130 -13.13 2.95 4.95
N CYS A 131 -12.23 3.43 4.11
CA CYS A 131 -10.81 3.55 4.43
C CYS A 131 -10.26 4.89 3.96
N ARG A 132 -9.02 5.21 4.33
CA ARG A 132 -8.31 6.39 3.84
C ARG A 132 -6.82 6.10 3.69
N ILE A 133 -6.17 6.87 2.82
CA ILE A 133 -4.72 6.91 2.76
C ILE A 133 -4.18 7.82 3.89
N PRO A 134 -3.29 7.33 4.78
CA PRO A 134 -2.64 8.17 5.79
C PRO A 134 -1.83 9.28 5.14
N ILE A 135 -1.78 10.47 5.75
CA ILE A 135 -1.08 11.67 5.18
C ILE A 135 0.37 11.35 4.79
N VAL A 136 1.11 10.65 5.65
CA VAL A 136 2.51 10.27 5.38
C VAL A 136 2.65 9.33 4.17
N VAL A 137 1.67 8.46 3.95
CA VAL A 137 1.64 7.55 2.79
C VAL A 137 1.24 8.33 1.53
N HIS A 138 0.30 9.27 1.66
CA HIS A 138 -0.13 10.15 0.58
C HIS A 138 1.02 11.01 0.05
N GLU A 139 1.76 11.67 0.96
CA GLU A 139 2.96 12.43 0.62
C GLU A 139 4.01 11.56 -0.10
N LEU A 140 4.20 10.34 0.40
CA LEU A 140 5.13 9.40 -0.22
C LEU A 140 4.69 9.03 -1.65
N ALA A 141 3.42 8.66 -1.83
CA ALA A 141 2.86 8.27 -3.13
C ALA A 141 2.97 9.41 -4.16
N LEU A 142 2.65 10.65 -3.76
CA LEU A 142 2.82 11.83 -4.61
C LEU A 142 4.27 12.06 -5.02
N SER A 143 5.22 11.90 -4.09
CA SER A 143 6.65 12.05 -4.39
C SER A 143 7.20 10.92 -5.28
N SER A 144 6.54 9.76 -5.28
CA SER A 144 6.93 8.58 -6.07
C SER A 144 6.37 8.65 -7.49
N SER A 145 5.13 9.12 -7.65
CA SER A 145 4.48 9.33 -8.97
C SER A 145 5.29 10.27 -9.87
N GLN A 146 5.84 11.36 -9.33
CA GLN A 146 6.68 12.33 -10.08
C GLN A 146 7.99 11.70 -10.62
N LYS A 147 8.52 10.68 -9.93
CA LYS A 147 9.76 10.00 -10.35
C LYS A 147 9.50 8.98 -11.44
N GLU A 148 8.32 8.34 -11.45
CA GLU A 148 7.96 7.36 -12.47
C GLU A 148 7.65 8.03 -13.82
N GLU A 149 7.03 9.21 -13.84
CA GLU A 149 6.86 10.02 -15.05
C GLU A 149 8.22 10.45 -15.66
N SER A 150 9.22 10.71 -14.81
CA SER A 150 10.57 11.05 -15.25
C SER A 150 11.35 9.84 -15.82
N GLY A 151 10.92 8.61 -15.53
CA GLY A 151 11.49 7.37 -16.07
C GLY A 151 10.87 6.92 -17.40
N ALA A 152 9.65 7.39 -17.71
CA ALA A 152 8.94 7.05 -18.95
C ALA A 152 9.44 7.82 -20.19
N ALA A 153 10.30 8.84 -20.02
CA ALA A 153 10.85 9.64 -21.12
C ALA A 153 11.99 8.97 -21.93
N CYS A 154 12.40 7.75 -21.58
CA CYS A 154 13.52 7.06 -22.24
C CYS A 154 13.15 5.68 -22.82
N HIS A 155 12.04 5.57 -23.58
CA HIS A 155 11.88 4.47 -24.54
C HIS A 155 11.32 5.00 -25.87
N GLY A 156 12.24 5.51 -26.70
CA GLY A 156 12.26 5.29 -28.15
C GLY A 156 11.12 5.83 -29.00
N VAL A 157 11.39 6.95 -29.68
CA VAL A 157 11.11 7.03 -31.13
C VAL A 157 12.37 7.53 -31.83
N LYS A 158 13.17 6.59 -32.34
CA LYS A 158 13.96 6.82 -33.55
C LYS A 158 13.14 6.17 -34.66
N LEU A 159 12.56 6.97 -35.54
CA LEU A 159 12.13 6.52 -36.85
C LEU A 159 13.00 7.22 -37.88
N ALA A 160 13.30 6.42 -38.90
CA ALA A 160 14.26 6.65 -39.97
C ALA A 160 14.02 7.93 -40.80
#